data_AF-A0A1F0NKI8-F1
#
_entry.id   AF-A0A1F0NKI8-F1
#
_cell.length_a   1.000
_cell.length_b   1.000
_cell.length_c   1.000
_cell.angle_alpha   90.00
_cell.angle_beta   90.00
_cell.angle_gamma   90.00
#
_symmetry.space_group_name_H-M   'P 1'
#
loop_
_entity.id
_entity.type
_entity.pdbx_description
1 polymer ?
#
loop_
_entity_poly.entity_id
_entity_poly.type
_entity_poly.pdbx_seq_one_letter_code
_entity_poly.pdbx_strand_id
1 'polypeptide(L)'
;WYNERMKYQKIDLKEVRQQARHFQSEHPRLLLVFLLPSLLLILTSFISPLSLIDEGILEQSFISFLTTLLQSSLFPLALGFTSSIILAGALFTSINLFRVPQTELSFKGSLSLLDNRLFSQTFLTLLLKRFYLFLWSLPNLLGVYCLFYSSLMARKFVELHPEFPAVDLSSTDTEQFLLTFALYFFGSVLLMILGTIIYLPQYYAYSQVEPLLCDTLAIGIAKPSRILETSRFLMKGYKFQRFVLDLQLLPWYFLIWISFGIAGISIYPYVYSCQIFFYQRLLERKHKKG
;
A
#
# COMPACT_ATOMS: atom_id res chain seq x y z
N TRP A 1 -17.23 -1.93 -15.97
CA TRP A 1 -15.78 -1.68 -16.11
C TRP A 1 -15.30 -1.61 -17.57
N TYR A 2 -15.91 -2.33 -18.53
CA TYR A 2 -15.52 -2.30 -19.95
C TYR A 2 -15.95 -1.01 -20.71
N ASN A 3 -17.17 -0.50 -20.49
CA ASN A 3 -17.69 0.65 -21.25
C ASN A 3 -17.08 2.02 -20.91
N GLU A 4 -16.47 2.23 -19.72
CA GLU A 4 -15.80 3.50 -19.43
C GLU A 4 -14.43 3.63 -20.14
N ARG A 5 -13.81 2.51 -20.55
CA ARG A 5 -12.47 2.51 -21.18
C ARG A 5 -12.43 3.18 -22.55
N MET A 6 -13.57 3.22 -23.25
CA MET A 6 -13.69 3.86 -24.57
C MET A 6 -13.92 5.38 -24.48
N LYS A 7 -14.27 5.91 -23.29
CA LYS A 7 -14.60 7.33 -23.12
C LYS A 7 -13.39 8.21 -22.81
N TYR A 8 -12.26 7.63 -22.37
CA TYR A 8 -11.07 8.38 -21.93
C TYR A 8 -9.86 8.06 -22.80
N GLN A 9 -9.20 9.11 -23.32
CA GLN A 9 -7.96 8.97 -24.08
C GLN A 9 -6.87 8.38 -23.19
N LYS A 10 -6.13 7.39 -23.71
CA LYS A 10 -5.08 6.70 -22.96
C LYS A 10 -3.88 7.62 -22.68
N ILE A 11 -3.27 7.50 -21.51
CA ILE A 11 -1.98 8.12 -21.19
C ILE A 11 -0.88 7.23 -21.76
N ASP A 12 0.11 7.82 -22.42
CA ASP A 12 1.30 7.09 -22.86
C ASP A 12 2.22 6.81 -21.65
N LEU A 13 2.16 5.57 -21.16
CA LEU A 13 2.96 5.13 -20.02
C LEU A 13 4.45 5.00 -20.35
N LYS A 14 4.82 4.84 -21.63
CA LYS A 14 6.23 4.83 -22.04
C LYS A 14 6.81 6.23 -21.87
N GLU A 15 6.06 7.25 -22.32
CA GLU A 15 6.44 8.65 -22.17
C GLU A 15 6.58 9.05 -20.70
N VAL A 16 5.62 8.67 -19.84
CA VAL A 16 5.69 8.90 -18.37
C VAL A 16 6.99 8.36 -17.78
N ARG A 17 7.38 7.13 -18.13
CA ARG A 17 8.62 6.51 -17.62
C ARG A 17 9.87 7.18 -18.18
N GLN A 18 9.84 7.57 -19.46
CA GLN A 18 10.98 8.26 -20.08
C GLN A 18 11.22 9.63 -19.44
N GLN A 19 10.15 10.40 -19.21
CA GLN A 19 10.24 11.68 -18.51
C GLN A 19 10.73 11.52 -17.07
N ALA A 20 10.25 10.50 -16.36
CA ALA A 20 10.73 10.19 -15.01
C ALA A 20 12.22 9.87 -14.96
N ARG A 21 12.75 9.12 -15.95
CA ARG A 21 14.19 8.86 -16.05
C ARG A 21 14.99 10.11 -16.35
N HIS A 22 14.51 10.91 -17.31
CA HIS A 22 15.17 12.16 -17.68
C HIS A 22 15.27 13.11 -16.49
N PHE A 23 14.15 13.31 -15.79
CA PHE A 23 14.07 14.15 -14.59
C PHE A 23 15.05 13.70 -13.49
N GLN A 24 15.16 12.39 -13.25
CA GLN A 24 16.14 11.86 -12.31
C GLN A 24 17.59 12.13 -12.77
N SER A 25 17.88 11.99 -14.07
CA SER A 25 19.23 12.24 -14.61
C SER A 25 19.62 13.72 -14.56
N GLU A 26 18.67 14.63 -14.74
CA GLU A 26 18.88 16.08 -14.60
C GLU A 26 19.08 16.50 -13.14
N HIS A 27 18.47 15.78 -12.21
CA HIS A 27 18.48 16.10 -10.78
C HIS A 27 19.02 14.94 -9.93
N PRO A 28 20.31 14.58 -10.05
CA PRO A 28 20.89 13.46 -9.31
C PRO A 28 20.82 13.64 -7.78
N ARG A 29 20.75 14.89 -7.30
CA ARG A 29 20.58 15.21 -5.88
C ARG A 29 19.22 14.80 -5.31
N LEU A 30 18.24 14.39 -6.13
CA LEU A 30 16.99 13.77 -5.64
C LEU A 30 17.27 12.52 -4.80
N LEU A 31 18.38 11.82 -5.04
CA LEU A 31 18.83 10.71 -4.19
C LEU A 31 18.93 11.11 -2.71
N LEU A 32 19.41 12.33 -2.41
CA LEU A 32 19.53 12.82 -1.04
C LEU A 32 18.18 13.01 -0.37
N VAL A 33 17.16 13.44 -1.14
CA VAL A 33 15.80 13.63 -0.65
C VAL A 33 15.17 12.28 -0.30
N PHE A 34 15.43 11.23 -1.10
CA PHE A 34 14.84 9.91 -0.86
C PHE A 34 15.66 9.02 0.09
N LEU A 35 16.87 9.42 0.47
CA LEU A 35 17.76 8.62 1.32
C LEU A 35 17.13 8.26 2.67
N LEU A 36 16.65 9.26 3.42
CA LEU A 36 16.05 9.05 4.74
C LEU A 36 14.76 8.19 4.67
N PRO A 37 13.79 8.46 3.76
CA PRO A 37 12.66 7.55 3.58
C PRO A 37 13.07 6.12 3.23
N SER A 38 14.09 5.94 2.39
CA SER A 38 14.59 4.61 2.01
C SER A 38 15.15 3.85 3.21
N LEU A 39 15.97 4.50 4.03
CA LEU A 39 16.54 3.91 5.24
C LEU A 39 15.45 3.49 6.25
N LEU A 40 14.41 4.31 6.41
CA LEU A 40 13.28 3.96 7.28
C LEU A 40 12.48 2.77 6.76
N LEU A 41 12.29 2.65 5.44
CA LEU A 41 11.64 1.48 4.84
C LEU A 41 12.48 0.21 4.99
N ILE A 42 13.80 0.30 4.85
CA ILE A 42 14.73 -0.80 5.15
C ILE A 42 14.55 -1.22 6.60
N LEU A 43 14.65 -0.28 7.55
CA LEU A 43 14.50 -0.55 8.99
C LEU A 43 13.15 -1.19 9.32
N THR A 44 12.06 -0.68 8.74
CA THR A 44 10.70 -1.21 8.95
C THR A 44 10.57 -2.64 8.43
N SER A 45 11.29 -3.02 7.37
CA SER A 45 11.23 -4.37 6.79
C SER A 45 11.80 -5.45 7.72
N PHE A 46 12.66 -5.08 8.67
CA PHE A 46 13.21 -5.99 9.67
C PHE A 46 12.37 -6.06 10.96
N ILE A 47 11.37 -5.20 11.11
CA ILE A 47 10.48 -5.16 12.27
C ILE A 47 9.26 -6.01 11.95
N SER A 48 9.43 -7.34 11.96
CA SER A 48 8.28 -8.25 12.01
C SER A 48 7.83 -8.40 13.47
N PRO A 49 6.52 -8.42 13.77
CA PRO A 49 6.06 -8.68 15.13
C PRO A 49 6.36 -10.14 15.49
N LEU A 50 7.54 -10.37 16.08
CA LEU A 50 7.98 -11.69 16.56
C LEU A 50 6.95 -12.35 17.49
N SER A 51 6.12 -11.54 18.16
CA SER A 51 5.06 -12.02 19.02
C SER A 51 4.00 -12.85 18.28
N LEU A 52 3.78 -12.66 16.97
CA LEU A 52 2.81 -13.46 16.20
C LEU A 52 3.24 -14.90 15.92
N ILE A 53 4.48 -15.24 16.27
CA ILE A 53 5.04 -16.59 16.14
C ILE A 53 4.70 -17.45 17.36
N ASP A 54 4.17 -16.84 18.44
CA ASP A 54 3.79 -17.57 19.65
C ASP A 54 2.55 -18.45 19.39
N GLU A 55 2.71 -19.75 19.61
CA GLU A 55 1.72 -20.78 19.26
C GLU A 55 0.42 -20.62 20.07
N GLY A 56 0.51 -20.04 21.28
CA GLY A 56 -0.64 -19.82 22.16
C GLY A 56 -1.59 -18.71 21.69
N ILE A 57 -1.25 -17.91 20.67
CA ILE A 57 -2.13 -16.85 20.14
C ILE A 57 -3.32 -17.42 19.40
N LEU A 58 -3.11 -18.56 18.74
CA LEU A 58 -4.11 -19.14 17.88
C LEU A 58 -5.23 -19.82 18.69
N GLU A 59 -4.93 -20.30 19.89
CA GLU A 59 -5.94 -20.92 20.76
C GLU A 59 -6.89 -19.92 21.44
N GLN A 60 -6.63 -18.62 21.28
CA GLN A 60 -7.39 -17.57 21.94
C GLN A 60 -8.76 -17.34 21.28
N SER A 61 -9.68 -16.77 22.06
CA SER A 61 -10.95 -16.26 21.50
C SER A 61 -10.68 -15.19 20.43
N PHE A 62 -11.63 -14.99 19.50
CA PHE A 62 -11.51 -13.98 18.45
C PHE A 62 -11.15 -12.58 18.97
N ILE A 63 -11.75 -12.17 20.09
CA ILE A 63 -11.49 -10.84 20.69
C ILE A 63 -10.06 -10.76 21.22
N SER A 64 -9.60 -11.79 21.92
CA SER A 64 -8.24 -11.89 22.44
C SER A 64 -7.20 -11.91 21.30
N PHE A 65 -7.45 -12.70 20.25
CA PHE A 65 -6.65 -12.70 19.04
C PHE A 65 -6.56 -11.31 18.41
N LEU A 66 -7.70 -10.61 18.25
CA LEU A 66 -7.74 -9.27 17.70
C LEU A 66 -6.95 -8.27 18.58
N THR A 67 -7.06 -8.36 19.91
CA THR A 67 -6.29 -7.50 20.81
C THR A 67 -4.78 -7.74 20.70
N THR A 68 -4.36 -9.00 20.59
CA THR A 68 -2.95 -9.37 20.43
C THR A 68 -2.41 -8.92 19.07
N LEU A 69 -3.19 -9.09 18.00
CA LEU A 69 -2.87 -8.56 16.68
C LEU A 69 -2.69 -7.05 16.70
N LEU A 70 -3.62 -6.32 17.33
CA LEU A 70 -3.53 -4.87 17.42
C LEU A 70 -2.27 -4.46 18.18
N GLN A 71 -2.05 -4.98 19.38
CA GLN A 71 -0.90 -4.64 20.23
C GLN A 71 0.43 -4.91 19.52
N SER A 72 0.59 -6.10 18.93
CA SER A 72 1.79 -6.48 18.20
C SER A 72 2.02 -5.63 16.93
N SER A 73 0.94 -5.12 16.32
CA SER A 73 1.02 -4.33 15.10
C SER A 73 1.12 -2.82 15.34
N LEU A 74 0.84 -2.30 16.54
CA LEU A 74 0.83 -0.85 16.81
C LEU A 74 2.15 -0.18 16.44
N PHE A 75 3.27 -0.74 16.88
CA PHE A 75 4.59 -0.18 16.60
C PHE A 75 4.97 -0.25 15.11
N PRO A 76 4.87 -1.41 14.42
CA PRO A 76 5.05 -1.47 12.96
C PRO A 76 4.12 -0.53 12.18
N LEU A 77 2.85 -0.41 12.59
CA LEU A 77 1.89 0.49 11.96
C LEU A 77 2.27 1.96 12.12
N ALA A 78 2.68 2.36 13.32
CA ALA A 78 3.15 3.71 13.61
C ALA A 78 4.40 4.06 12.80
N LEU A 79 5.40 3.17 12.77
CA LEU A 79 6.61 3.34 11.97
C LEU A 79 6.31 3.41 10.47
N GLY A 80 5.46 2.51 9.97
CA GLY A 80 5.01 2.52 8.59
C GLY A 80 4.24 3.80 8.24
N PHE A 81 3.49 4.37 9.20
CA PHE A 81 2.79 5.63 9.01
C PHE A 81 3.74 6.83 8.96
N THR A 82 4.67 6.92 9.89
CA THR A 82 5.75 7.92 9.89
C THR A 82 6.54 7.88 8.59
N SER A 83 6.92 6.68 8.13
CA SER A 83 7.61 6.49 6.85
C SER A 83 6.79 7.04 5.67
N SER A 84 5.46 6.88 5.68
CA SER A 84 4.61 7.44 4.62
C SER A 84 4.50 8.96 4.65
N ILE A 85 4.55 9.60 5.82
CA ILE A 85 4.59 11.07 5.92
C ILE A 85 5.90 11.60 5.35
N ILE A 86 7.02 10.96 5.67
CA ILE A 86 8.35 11.33 5.19
C ILE A 86 8.48 11.11 3.67
N LEU A 87 7.92 10.00 3.14
CA LEU A 87 7.83 9.78 1.69
C LEU A 87 6.97 10.85 1.01
N ALA A 88 5.87 11.27 1.62
CA ALA A 88 5.06 12.38 1.12
C ALA A 88 5.86 13.70 1.13
N GLY A 89 6.73 13.92 2.12
CA GLY A 89 7.66 15.06 2.14
C GLY A 89 8.68 15.02 0.99
N ALA A 90 9.23 13.83 0.70
CA ALA A 90 10.10 13.65 -0.45
C ALA A 90 9.39 13.92 -1.77
N LEU A 91 8.13 13.46 -1.90
CA LEU A 91 7.26 13.77 -3.03
C LEU A 91 6.96 15.27 -3.13
N PHE A 92 6.66 15.94 -2.02
CA PHE A 92 6.40 17.38 -1.96
C PHE A 92 7.60 18.20 -2.46
N THR A 93 8.80 17.87 -1.97
CA THR A 93 10.05 18.51 -2.43
C THR A 93 10.27 18.26 -3.93
N SER A 94 10.02 17.03 -4.40
CA SER A 94 10.15 16.68 -5.82
C SER A 94 9.15 17.45 -6.71
N ILE A 95 7.91 17.63 -6.26
CA ILE A 95 6.88 18.42 -6.96
C ILE A 95 7.26 19.91 -6.96
N ASN A 96 7.78 20.42 -5.84
CA ASN A 96 8.19 21.82 -5.74
C ASN A 96 9.37 22.15 -6.66
N LEU A 97 10.24 21.20 -6.97
CA LEU A 97 11.31 21.40 -7.95
C LEU A 97 10.76 21.79 -9.34
N PHE A 98 9.59 21.28 -9.73
CA PHE A 98 8.92 21.69 -10.98
C PHE A 98 8.36 23.12 -10.91
N ARG A 99 8.05 23.61 -9.71
CA ARG A 99 7.50 24.97 -9.50
C ARG A 99 8.60 26.01 -9.34
N VAL A 100 9.66 25.64 -8.60
CA VAL A 100 10.78 26.49 -8.23
C VAL A 100 12.06 25.72 -8.53
N PRO A 101 12.72 25.98 -9.68
CA PRO A 101 13.94 25.27 -10.09
C PRO A 101 15.11 25.39 -9.09
N GLN A 102 15.10 26.41 -8.23
CA GLN A 102 16.11 26.65 -7.20
C GLN A 102 15.84 25.90 -5.88
N THR A 103 14.86 25.00 -5.84
CA THR A 103 14.56 24.22 -4.63
C THR A 103 15.79 23.44 -4.17
N GLU A 104 16.22 23.66 -2.93
CA GLU A 104 17.38 22.97 -2.37
C GLU A 104 17.08 21.47 -2.17
N LEU A 105 17.84 20.62 -2.87
CA LEU A 105 17.72 19.17 -2.77
C LEU A 105 18.65 18.65 -1.65
N SER A 106 18.08 18.47 -0.47
CA SER A 106 18.75 17.91 0.70
C SER A 106 17.85 16.91 1.44
N PHE A 107 18.43 16.16 2.39
CA PHE A 107 17.66 15.21 3.20
C PHE A 107 16.51 15.88 3.97
N LYS A 108 16.67 17.17 4.33
CA LYS A 108 15.63 17.97 5.02
C LYS A 108 14.37 18.11 4.17
N GLY A 109 14.49 18.05 2.85
CA GLY A 109 13.33 18.06 1.94
C GLY A 109 12.34 16.92 2.22
N SER A 110 12.82 15.75 2.65
CA SER A 110 11.91 14.66 3.04
C SER A 110 11.11 14.93 4.32
N LEU A 111 11.57 15.89 5.13
CA LEU A 111 10.96 16.26 6.40
C LEU A 111 10.11 17.53 6.28
N SER A 112 9.98 18.13 5.09
CA SER A 112 9.29 19.41 4.88
C SER A 112 7.83 19.39 5.32
N LEU A 113 7.17 18.23 5.25
CA LEU A 113 5.77 18.07 5.68
C LEU A 113 5.60 17.80 7.18
N LEU A 114 6.71 17.72 7.93
CA LEU A 114 6.69 17.67 9.39
C LEU A 114 6.63 19.06 10.03
N ASP A 115 6.78 20.12 9.24
CA ASP A 115 6.61 21.49 9.73
C ASP A 115 5.18 21.70 10.25
N ASN A 116 5.07 22.32 11.44
CA ASN A 116 3.81 22.45 12.19
C ASN A 116 2.66 23.02 11.36
N ARG A 117 2.96 23.93 10.43
CA ARG A 117 1.99 24.56 9.51
C ARG A 117 1.32 23.55 8.56
N LEU A 118 2.07 22.56 8.06
CA LEU A 118 1.61 21.60 7.04
C LEU A 118 1.30 20.22 7.63
N PHE A 119 1.84 19.92 8.81
CA PHE A 119 1.79 18.61 9.42
C PHE A 119 0.36 18.14 9.68
N SER A 120 -0.48 18.96 10.31
CA SER A 120 -1.85 18.56 10.67
C SER A 120 -2.68 18.12 9.46
N GLN A 121 -2.63 18.90 8.36
CA GLN A 121 -3.34 18.57 7.12
C GLN A 121 -2.75 17.33 6.44
N THR A 122 -1.43 17.18 6.45
CA THR A 122 -0.75 15.99 5.92
C THR A 122 -1.14 14.74 6.70
N PHE A 123 -0.99 14.79 8.02
CA PHE A 123 -1.32 13.72 8.95
C PHE A 123 -2.77 13.28 8.79
N LEU A 124 -3.73 14.21 8.86
CA LEU A 124 -5.16 13.89 8.75
C LEU A 124 -5.51 13.30 7.38
N THR A 125 -4.93 13.82 6.30
CA THR A 125 -5.20 13.31 4.94
C THR A 125 -4.69 11.88 4.75
N LEU A 126 -3.46 11.61 5.18
CA LEU A 126 -2.87 10.27 5.06
C LEU A 126 -3.53 9.28 6.03
N LEU A 127 -3.88 9.72 7.25
CA LEU A 127 -4.64 8.91 8.21
C LEU A 127 -6.01 8.54 7.64
N LEU A 128 -6.74 9.52 7.09
CA LEU A 128 -8.05 9.29 6.49
C LEU A 128 -7.95 8.33 5.30
N LYS A 129 -6.97 8.49 4.41
CA LYS A 129 -6.70 7.55 3.31
C LYS A 129 -6.50 6.13 3.84
N ARG A 130 -5.65 5.96 4.85
CA ARG A 130 -5.38 4.65 5.46
C ARG A 130 -6.61 4.05 6.10
N PHE A 131 -7.40 4.85 6.81
CA PHE A 131 -8.66 4.40 7.41
C PHE A 131 -9.64 3.89 6.35
N TYR A 132 -9.84 4.61 5.25
CA TYR A 132 -10.69 4.13 4.15
C TYR A 132 -10.16 2.83 3.54
N LEU A 133 -8.85 2.74 3.26
CA LEU A 133 -8.26 1.51 2.72
C LEU A 133 -8.34 0.34 3.70
N PHE A 134 -8.24 0.60 5.00
CA PHE A 134 -8.44 -0.40 6.04
C PHE A 134 -9.87 -0.96 6.01
N LEU A 135 -10.89 -0.10 5.89
CA LEU A 135 -12.29 -0.55 5.77
C LEU A 135 -12.50 -1.47 4.55
N TRP A 136 -11.84 -1.16 3.43
CA TRP A 136 -11.89 -2.02 2.23
C TRP A 136 -11.11 -3.32 2.38
N SER A 137 -10.20 -3.41 3.36
CA SER A 137 -9.42 -4.63 3.63
C SER A 137 -10.12 -5.61 4.57
N LEU A 138 -11.26 -5.25 5.18
CA LEU A 138 -11.99 -6.10 6.13
C LEU A 138 -12.32 -7.51 5.59
N PRO A 139 -12.76 -7.70 4.32
CA PRO A 139 -12.97 -9.05 3.79
C PRO A 139 -11.69 -9.90 3.78
N ASN A 140 -10.54 -9.29 3.48
CA ASN A 140 -9.26 -9.99 3.52
C ASN A 140 -8.87 -10.35 4.95
N LEU A 141 -9.12 -9.47 5.92
CA LEU A 141 -8.86 -9.74 7.34
C LEU A 141 -9.68 -10.95 7.83
N LEU A 142 -10.97 -11.01 7.47
CA LEU A 142 -11.82 -12.16 7.76
C LEU A 142 -11.30 -13.44 7.10
N GLY A 143 -10.85 -13.35 5.85
CA GLY A 143 -10.21 -14.48 5.17
C GLY A 143 -8.97 -14.98 5.90
N VAL A 144 -8.06 -14.09 6.28
CA VAL A 144 -6.86 -14.45 7.06
C VAL A 144 -7.24 -15.12 8.37
N TYR A 145 -8.23 -14.60 9.11
CA TYR A 145 -8.71 -15.22 10.34
C TYR A 145 -9.23 -16.65 10.12
N CYS A 146 -10.07 -16.87 9.11
CA CYS A 146 -10.58 -18.20 8.78
C CYS A 146 -9.47 -19.17 8.36
N LEU A 147 -8.43 -18.68 7.68
CA LEU A 147 -7.26 -19.48 7.30
C LEU A 147 -6.49 -19.93 8.54
N PHE A 148 -6.20 -19.01 9.47
CA PHE A 148 -5.57 -19.35 10.75
C PHE A 148 -6.41 -20.34 11.57
N TYR A 149 -7.72 -20.16 11.60
CA TYR A 149 -8.63 -21.07 12.26
C TYR A 149 -8.59 -22.49 11.65
N SER A 150 -8.54 -22.61 10.32
CA SER A 150 -8.39 -23.91 9.65
C SER A 150 -7.05 -24.59 10.02
N SER A 151 -5.97 -23.81 10.14
CA SER A 151 -4.66 -24.33 10.55
C SER A 151 -4.67 -24.86 11.99
N LEU A 152 -5.39 -24.20 12.90
CA LEU A 152 -5.57 -24.70 14.28
C LEU A 152 -6.36 -25.99 14.32
N MET A 153 -7.43 -26.05 13.54
CA MET A 153 -8.28 -27.22 13.46
C MET A 153 -7.45 -28.44 13.03
N ALA A 154 -6.60 -28.27 12.00
CA ALA A 154 -5.67 -29.31 11.56
C ALA A 154 -4.67 -29.74 12.64
N ARG A 155 -4.10 -28.80 13.41
CA ARG A 155 -3.19 -29.12 14.51
C ARG A 155 -3.89 -29.95 15.60
N LYS A 156 -5.04 -29.48 16.09
CA LYS A 156 -5.83 -30.18 17.12
C LYS A 156 -6.28 -31.57 16.66
N PHE A 157 -6.58 -31.73 15.39
CA PHE A 157 -6.92 -33.04 14.83
C PHE A 157 -5.73 -34.02 14.92
N VAL A 158 -4.52 -33.58 14.57
CA VAL A 158 -3.30 -34.41 14.69
C VAL A 158 -2.99 -34.74 16.15
N GLU A 159 -3.21 -33.81 17.08
CA GLU A 159 -3.02 -34.05 18.52
C GLU A 159 -4.00 -35.09 19.08
N LEU A 160 -5.25 -35.09 18.61
CA LEU A 160 -6.29 -36.04 19.04
C LEU A 160 -6.17 -37.42 18.38
N HIS A 161 -5.49 -37.51 17.23
CA HIS A 161 -5.30 -38.73 16.45
C HIS A 161 -3.80 -39.09 16.32
N PRO A 162 -3.18 -39.65 17.36
CA PRO A 162 -1.76 -40.04 17.33
C PRO A 162 -1.44 -41.10 16.27
N GLU A 163 -2.45 -41.83 15.80
CA GLU A 163 -2.36 -42.77 14.67
C GLU A 163 -2.15 -42.10 13.31
N PHE A 164 -2.21 -40.76 13.22
CA PHE A 164 -1.94 -40.03 11.99
C PHE A 164 -0.55 -40.39 11.40
N PRO A 165 -0.44 -40.69 10.09
CA PRO A 165 -1.44 -40.52 9.03
C PRO A 165 -2.36 -41.72 8.77
N ALA A 166 -2.28 -42.81 9.55
CA ALA A 166 -3.06 -44.03 9.37
C ALA A 166 -4.48 -43.96 9.98
N VAL A 167 -5.13 -42.79 9.88
CA VAL A 167 -6.49 -42.56 10.39
C VAL A 167 -7.53 -43.21 9.47
N ASP A 168 -8.59 -43.77 10.06
CA ASP A 168 -9.73 -44.26 9.28
C ASP A 168 -10.56 -43.09 8.73
N LEU A 169 -10.34 -42.80 7.45
CA LEU A 169 -11.02 -41.74 6.68
C LEU A 169 -12.52 -42.00 6.49
N SER A 170 -13.00 -43.22 6.73
CA SER A 170 -14.42 -43.59 6.58
C SER A 170 -15.25 -43.34 7.84
N SER A 171 -14.61 -42.96 8.95
CA SER A 171 -15.30 -42.58 10.17
C SER A 171 -16.06 -41.26 10.00
N THR A 172 -17.29 -41.20 10.51
CA THR A 172 -18.15 -40.00 10.46
C THR A 172 -17.45 -38.76 11.04
N ASP A 173 -16.66 -38.93 12.10
CA ASP A 173 -15.95 -37.83 12.77
C ASP A 173 -14.84 -37.25 11.87
N THR A 174 -14.09 -38.13 11.18
CA THR A 174 -13.04 -37.71 10.24
C THR A 174 -13.64 -37.04 9.00
N GLU A 175 -14.75 -37.57 8.48
CA GLU A 175 -15.48 -36.94 7.36
C GLU A 175 -15.96 -35.53 7.73
N GLN A 176 -16.59 -35.36 8.89
CA GLN A 176 -17.05 -34.05 9.38
C GLN A 176 -15.90 -33.07 9.58
N PHE A 177 -14.79 -33.55 10.15
CA PHE A 177 -13.57 -32.74 10.28
C PHE A 177 -13.06 -32.28 8.91
N LEU A 178 -12.88 -33.21 7.95
CA LEU A 178 -12.36 -32.90 6.61
C LEU A 178 -13.25 -31.91 5.86
N LEU A 179 -14.57 -32.09 5.92
CA LEU A 179 -15.52 -31.18 5.29
C LEU A 179 -15.45 -29.78 5.92
N THR A 180 -15.41 -29.70 7.24
CA THR A 180 -15.32 -28.43 7.97
C THR A 180 -13.99 -27.74 7.67
N PHE A 181 -12.88 -28.47 7.76
CA PHE A 181 -11.55 -27.98 7.42
C PHE A 181 -11.48 -27.44 5.99
N ALA A 182 -11.98 -28.22 5.02
CA ALA A 182 -12.01 -27.81 3.62
C ALA A 182 -12.84 -26.53 3.41
N LEU A 183 -14.00 -26.41 4.08
CA LEU A 183 -14.83 -25.22 4.00
C LEU A 183 -14.10 -23.97 4.53
N TYR A 184 -13.46 -24.07 5.70
CA TYR A 184 -12.72 -22.94 6.27
C TYR A 184 -11.47 -22.61 5.42
N PHE A 185 -10.71 -23.61 4.99
CA PHE A 185 -9.51 -23.41 4.19
C PHE A 185 -9.83 -22.84 2.81
N PHE A 186 -10.62 -23.52 1.97
CA PHE A 186 -10.95 -23.05 0.62
C PHE A 186 -11.82 -21.80 0.65
N GLY A 187 -12.76 -21.71 1.60
CA GLY A 187 -13.59 -20.53 1.81
C GLY A 187 -12.75 -19.30 2.16
N SER A 188 -11.72 -19.46 3.00
CA SER A 188 -10.81 -18.36 3.35
C SER A 188 -10.03 -17.84 2.13
N VAL A 189 -9.46 -18.74 1.33
CA VAL A 189 -8.71 -18.39 0.12
C VAL A 189 -9.61 -17.65 -0.88
N LEU A 190 -10.83 -18.16 -1.10
CA LEU A 190 -11.80 -17.53 -1.98
C LEU A 190 -12.20 -16.13 -1.47
N LEU A 191 -12.45 -15.99 -0.17
CA LEU A 191 -12.78 -14.71 0.45
C LEU A 191 -11.65 -13.69 0.30
N MET A 192 -10.39 -14.11 0.45
CA MET A 192 -9.21 -13.25 0.24
C MET A 192 -9.05 -12.83 -1.22
N ILE A 193 -9.33 -13.72 -2.17
CA ILE A 193 -9.29 -13.39 -3.60
C ILE A 193 -10.37 -12.35 -3.91
N LEU A 194 -11.62 -12.59 -3.48
CA LEU A 194 -12.73 -11.64 -3.68
C LEU A 194 -12.47 -10.30 -2.99
N GLY A 195 -11.99 -10.33 -1.74
CA GLY A 195 -11.62 -9.13 -1.00
C GLY A 195 -10.55 -8.32 -1.72
N THR A 196 -9.53 -8.98 -2.28
CA THR A 196 -8.48 -8.32 -3.08
C THR A 196 -9.02 -7.74 -4.39
N ILE A 197 -9.93 -8.43 -5.08
CA ILE A 197 -10.59 -7.92 -6.28
C ILE A 197 -11.39 -6.64 -5.98
N ILE A 198 -12.03 -6.56 -4.82
CA ILE A 198 -12.78 -5.38 -4.37
C ILE A 198 -11.84 -4.26 -3.90
N TYR A 199 -10.75 -4.62 -3.20
CA TYR A 199 -9.77 -3.69 -2.63
C TYR A 199 -8.98 -2.95 -3.71
N LEU A 200 -8.48 -3.66 -4.73
CA LEU A 200 -7.58 -3.10 -5.74
C LEU A 200 -8.15 -1.84 -6.44
N PRO A 201 -9.40 -1.83 -6.95
CA PRO A 201 -9.99 -0.63 -7.53
C PRO A 201 -10.09 0.56 -6.58
N GLN A 202 -10.17 0.33 -5.27
CA GLN A 202 -10.24 1.39 -4.26
C GLN A 202 -8.84 1.92 -3.95
N TYR A 203 -7.86 1.02 -3.79
CA TYR A 203 -6.45 1.37 -3.68
C TYR A 203 -6.02 2.33 -4.80
N TYR A 204 -6.32 1.97 -6.06
CA TYR A 204 -6.01 2.82 -7.21
C TYR A 204 -6.83 4.10 -7.29
N ALA A 205 -8.04 4.14 -6.71
CA ALA A 205 -8.84 5.36 -6.66
C ALA A 205 -8.20 6.44 -5.78
N TYR A 206 -7.49 6.04 -4.73
CA TYR A 206 -6.79 6.94 -3.79
C TYR A 206 -5.29 7.10 -4.10
N SER A 207 -4.82 6.64 -5.26
CA SER A 207 -3.40 6.71 -5.65
C SER A 207 -2.87 8.13 -5.91
N GLN A 208 -3.76 9.11 -6.09
CA GLN A 208 -3.40 10.51 -6.37
C GLN A 208 -3.56 11.41 -5.15
N VAL A 209 -3.82 10.85 -3.97
CA VAL A 209 -3.98 11.61 -2.73
C VAL A 209 -2.68 12.34 -2.38
N GLU A 210 -1.52 11.70 -2.45
CA GLU A 210 -0.24 12.29 -2.08
C GLU A 210 0.19 13.44 -3.02
N PRO A 211 0.19 13.28 -4.36
CA PRO A 211 0.46 14.40 -5.26
C PRO A 211 -0.52 15.55 -5.09
N LEU A 212 -1.83 15.25 -4.99
CA LEU A 212 -2.86 16.28 -4.82
C LEU A 212 -2.76 17.00 -3.48
N LEU A 213 -2.39 16.29 -2.41
CA LEU A 213 -2.07 16.89 -1.12
C LEU A 213 -0.91 17.88 -1.26
N CYS A 214 0.17 17.50 -1.94
CA CYS A 214 1.31 18.38 -2.18
C CYS A 214 0.91 19.65 -2.96
N ASP A 215 0.01 19.52 -3.92
CA ASP A 215 -0.51 20.65 -4.71
C ASP A 215 -1.40 21.58 -3.88
N THR A 216 -2.31 21.02 -3.09
CA THR A 216 -3.24 21.80 -2.27
C THR A 216 -2.56 22.44 -1.06
N LEU A 217 -1.51 21.83 -0.51
CA LEU A 217 -0.71 22.40 0.58
C LEU A 217 0.07 23.63 0.13
N ALA A 218 0.60 23.65 -1.10
CA ALA A 218 1.30 24.81 -1.64
C ALA A 218 0.40 26.05 -1.78
N ILE A 219 -0.91 25.85 -1.95
CA ILE A 219 -1.90 26.92 -2.10
C ILE A 219 -2.61 27.22 -0.75
N GLY A 220 -2.43 26.36 0.27
CA GLY A 220 -3.03 26.53 1.60
C GLY A 220 -4.50 26.09 1.73
N ILE A 221 -5.01 25.27 0.81
CA ILE A 221 -6.45 24.88 0.74
C ILE A 221 -6.66 23.39 1.09
N ALA A 222 -5.69 22.73 1.74
CA ALA A 222 -5.76 21.29 1.95
C ALA A 222 -6.85 20.87 2.95
N LYS A 223 -8.01 20.47 2.42
CA LYS A 223 -9.10 19.80 3.15
C LYS A 223 -9.02 18.29 2.90
N PRO A 224 -8.76 17.45 3.93
CA PRO A 224 -8.54 16.01 3.78
C PRO A 224 -9.61 15.28 2.96
N SER A 225 -10.90 15.48 3.28
CA SER A 225 -12.01 14.80 2.59
C SER A 225 -12.07 15.15 1.10
N ARG A 226 -11.95 16.44 0.77
CA ARG A 226 -11.96 16.93 -0.62
C ARG A 226 -10.80 16.36 -1.43
N ILE A 227 -9.62 16.19 -0.82
CA ILE A 227 -8.45 15.58 -1.49
C ILE A 227 -8.77 14.13 -1.88
N LEU A 228 -9.37 13.36 -0.97
CA LEU A 228 -9.75 11.97 -1.24
C LEU A 228 -10.82 11.87 -2.33
N GLU A 229 -11.86 12.70 -2.28
CA GLU A 229 -12.91 12.75 -3.30
C GLU A 229 -12.35 13.12 -4.67
N THR A 230 -11.48 14.13 -4.70
CA THR A 230 -10.84 14.60 -5.93
C THR A 230 -9.93 13.53 -6.51
N SER A 231 -9.14 12.81 -5.69
CA SER A 231 -8.34 11.66 -6.16
C SER A 231 -9.22 10.61 -6.84
N ARG A 232 -10.36 10.23 -6.22
CA ARG A 232 -11.30 9.26 -6.80
C ARG A 232 -11.85 9.75 -8.15
N PHE A 233 -12.19 11.04 -8.23
CA PHE A 233 -12.69 11.66 -9.45
C PHE A 233 -11.65 11.70 -10.58
N LEU A 234 -10.40 12.08 -10.25
CA LEU A 234 -9.28 12.10 -11.19
C LEU A 234 -9.00 10.69 -11.74
N MET A 235 -9.06 9.67 -10.88
CA MET A 235 -8.77 8.29 -11.24
C MET A 235 -9.90 7.58 -12.01
N LYS A 236 -11.10 8.17 -12.11
CA LYS A 236 -12.20 7.60 -12.90
C LYS A 236 -11.78 7.50 -14.38
N GLY A 237 -11.77 6.27 -14.90
CA GLY A 237 -11.28 5.92 -16.24
C GLY A 237 -9.79 5.54 -16.33
N TYR A 238 -8.98 5.83 -15.31
CA TYR A 238 -7.51 5.66 -15.36
C TYR A 238 -6.94 4.67 -14.32
N LYS A 239 -7.79 4.08 -13.46
CA LYS A 239 -7.37 3.05 -12.46
C LYS A 239 -6.53 1.93 -13.07
N PHE A 240 -6.96 1.39 -14.21
CA PHE A 240 -6.25 0.30 -14.88
C PHE A 240 -4.90 0.77 -15.46
N GLN A 241 -4.81 2.00 -15.97
CA GLN A 241 -3.55 2.53 -16.47
C GLN A 241 -2.53 2.70 -15.34
N ARG A 242 -3.00 3.10 -14.15
CA ARG A 242 -2.14 3.15 -12.96
C ARG A 242 -1.68 1.76 -12.53
N PHE A 243 -2.58 0.77 -12.55
CA PHE A 243 -2.21 -0.63 -12.32
C PHE A 243 -1.15 -1.14 -13.31
N VAL A 244 -1.32 -0.86 -14.61
CA VAL A 244 -0.34 -1.25 -15.64
C VAL A 244 1.00 -0.53 -15.44
N LEU A 245 0.99 0.74 -15.01
CA LEU A 245 2.21 1.45 -14.66
C LEU A 245 2.94 0.79 -13.50
N ASP A 246 2.23 0.41 -12.44
CA ASP A 246 2.83 -0.27 -11.29
C ASP A 246 3.34 -1.68 -11.67
N LEU A 247 2.64 -2.41 -12.56
CA LEU A 247 3.13 -3.68 -13.13
C LEU A 247 4.41 -3.50 -13.95
N GLN A 248 4.50 -2.42 -14.72
CA GLN A 248 5.71 -2.06 -15.47
C GLN A 248 6.88 -1.64 -14.56
N LEU A 249 6.59 -1.24 -13.33
CA LEU A 249 7.59 -0.91 -12.31
C LEU A 249 7.94 -2.12 -11.42
N LEU A 250 7.20 -3.24 -11.53
CA LEU A 250 7.41 -4.46 -10.75
C LEU A 250 8.87 -4.97 -10.76
N PRO A 251 9.62 -4.97 -11.88
CA PRO A 251 11.02 -5.40 -11.86
C PRO A 251 11.90 -4.58 -10.93
N TRP A 252 11.60 -3.28 -10.76
CA TRP A 252 12.36 -2.41 -9.86
C TRP A 252 12.03 -2.71 -8.40
N TYR A 253 10.76 -2.95 -8.07
CA TYR A 253 10.36 -3.40 -6.73
C TYR A 253 10.98 -4.76 -6.38
N PHE A 254 11.10 -5.65 -7.35
CA PHE A 254 11.79 -6.93 -7.18
C PHE A 254 13.28 -6.75 -6.88
N LEU A 255 13.95 -5.80 -7.56
CA LEU A 255 15.34 -5.46 -7.27
C LEU A 255 15.53 -4.86 -5.87
N ILE A 256 14.61 -3.99 -5.44
CA ILE A 256 14.58 -3.45 -4.07
C ILE A 256 14.50 -4.62 -3.08
N TRP A 257 13.61 -5.58 -3.32
CA TRP A 257 13.44 -6.73 -2.43
C TRP A 257 14.69 -7.62 -2.33
N ILE A 258 15.30 -8.00 -3.46
CA ILE A 258 16.54 -8.82 -3.47
C ILE A 258 17.72 -8.11 -2.79
N SER A 259 17.79 -6.78 -2.92
CA SER A 259 18.84 -5.97 -2.29
C SER A 259 18.56 -5.62 -0.83
N PHE A 260 17.57 -6.26 -0.19
CA PHE A 260 17.13 -5.94 1.18
C PHE A 260 16.80 -4.45 1.37
N GLY A 261 16.24 -3.83 0.34
CA GLY A 261 15.82 -2.43 0.32
C GLY A 261 16.92 -1.43 -0.07
N ILE A 262 18.18 -1.84 -0.17
CA ILE A 262 19.31 -0.94 -0.47
C ILE A 262 19.15 -0.26 -1.83
N ALA A 263 18.71 -1.00 -2.86
CA ALA A 263 18.46 -0.41 -4.18
C ALA A 263 17.31 0.62 -4.17
N GLY A 264 16.49 0.65 -3.10
CA GLY A 264 15.45 1.65 -2.90
C GLY A 264 15.98 3.08 -2.92
N ILE A 265 17.19 3.32 -2.42
CA ILE A 265 17.82 4.66 -2.40
C ILE A 265 17.88 5.26 -3.81
N SER A 266 18.24 4.45 -4.82
CA SER A 266 18.33 4.89 -6.21
C SER A 266 17.01 4.76 -6.98
N ILE A 267 16.16 3.80 -6.61
CA ILE A 267 14.94 3.47 -7.35
C ILE A 267 13.74 4.33 -6.92
N TYR A 268 13.61 4.68 -5.64
CA TYR A 268 12.46 5.46 -5.17
C TYR A 268 12.33 6.82 -5.87
N PRO A 269 13.39 7.62 -6.09
CA PRO A 269 13.28 8.85 -6.87
C PRO A 269 12.65 8.63 -8.25
N TYR A 270 13.03 7.55 -8.95
CA TYR A 270 12.46 7.20 -10.26
C TYR A 270 10.98 6.80 -10.16
N VAL A 271 10.64 5.93 -9.22
CA VAL A 271 9.27 5.43 -9.01
C VAL A 271 8.31 6.56 -8.65
N TYR A 272 8.71 7.43 -7.72
CA TYR A 272 7.90 8.59 -7.32
C TYR A 272 7.83 9.63 -8.43
N SER A 273 8.89 9.81 -9.24
CA SER A 273 8.83 10.65 -10.44
C SER A 273 7.83 10.11 -11.47
N CYS A 274 7.76 8.79 -11.68
CA CYS A 274 6.71 8.19 -12.53
C CYS A 274 5.31 8.50 -12.01
N GLN A 275 5.12 8.55 -10.68
CA GLN A 275 3.85 8.96 -10.08
C GLN A 275 3.53 10.43 -10.33
N ILE A 276 4.51 11.34 -10.20
CA ILE A 276 4.33 12.77 -10.49
C ILE A 276 3.95 12.98 -11.96
N PHE A 277 4.68 12.40 -12.91
CA PHE A 277 4.38 12.57 -14.33
C PHE A 277 3.03 11.96 -14.71
N PHE A 278 2.69 10.79 -14.16
CA PHE A 278 1.35 10.21 -14.36
C PHE A 278 0.25 11.15 -13.85
N TYR A 279 0.45 11.75 -12.67
CA TYR A 279 -0.46 12.73 -12.08
C TYR A 279 -0.62 13.98 -12.95
N GLN A 280 0.47 14.57 -13.43
CA GLN A 280 0.44 15.74 -14.33
C GLN A 280 -0.35 15.43 -15.61
N ARG A 281 -0.11 14.27 -16.25
CA ARG A 281 -0.90 13.84 -17.42
C ARG A 281 -2.37 13.65 -17.09
N LEU A 282 -2.72 13.16 -15.90
CA LEU A 282 -4.11 13.05 -15.48
C LEU A 282 -4.78 14.43 -15.40
N LEU A 283 -4.11 15.41 -14.80
CA LEU A 283 -4.62 16.78 -14.69
C LEU A 283 -4.84 17.40 -16.07
N GLU A 284 -3.84 17.35 -16.96
CA GLU A 284 -3.94 17.87 -18.33
C GLU A 284 -5.13 17.28 -19.09
N ARG A 285 -5.36 15.97 -18.95
CA ARG A 285 -6.47 15.27 -19.63
C ARG A 285 -7.83 15.63 -19.05
N LYS A 286 -7.92 15.94 -17.76
CA LYS A 286 -9.17 16.33 -17.10
C LYS A 286 -9.50 17.79 -17.37
N HIS A 287 -8.50 18.67 -17.39
CA HIS A 287 -8.66 20.07 -17.80
C HIS A 287 -9.14 20.20 -19.25
N LYS A 288 -8.61 19.41 -20.19
CA LYS A 288 -9.05 19.44 -21.60
C LYS A 288 -10.48 18.94 -21.84
N LYS A 289 -11.14 18.35 -20.83
CA LYS A 289 -12.49 17.77 -20.93
C LYS A 289 -13.57 18.53 -20.17
N GLY A 290 -13.18 19.44 -19.29
CA GLY A 290 -14.09 20.36 -18.58
C GLY A 290 -14.18 21.66 -19.36
#